data_AF-A0A2M8E960-F1
#
_entry.id   AF-A0A2M8E960-F1
#
_cell.length_a   1.000
_cell.length_b   1.000
_cell.length_c   1.000
_cell.angle_alpha   90.00
_cell.angle_beta   90.00
_cell.angle_gamma   90.00
#
_symmetry.space_group_name_H-M   'P 1'
#
loop_
_entity.id
_entity.type
_entity.pdbx_description
1 polymer ?
#
loop_
_entity_poly.entity_id
_entity_poly.type
_entity_poly.pdbx_seq_one_letter_code
_entity_poly.pdbx_strand_id
1 'polypeptide(L)' 'MIASPEKAVCDKVLLTRNLHADDPSTMQTYLFDDLRLDADAMAAFDKTIFRQCLATGHKPRQMAALCQVMETMQ' A
#
# COMPACT_ATOMS: atom_id res chain seq x y z
N MET A 1 6.69 19.58 4.22
CA MET A 1 6.05 18.25 4.29
C MET A 1 6.95 17.26 3.57
N ILE A 2 7.63 16.39 4.31
CA ILE A 2 8.40 15.31 3.68
C ILE A 2 7.39 14.20 3.40
N ALA A 3 7.02 14.02 2.13
CA ALA A 3 6.24 12.87 1.72
C ALA A 3 7.17 11.67 1.76
N SER A 4 7.09 10.87 2.83
CA SER A 4 7.77 9.58 2.87
C SER A 4 7.20 8.68 1.76
N PRO A 5 8.02 7.82 1.13
CA PRO A 5 7.56 6.96 0.04
C PRO A 5 6.36 6.09 0.44
N GLU A 6 6.28 5.66 1.70
CA GLU A 6 5.14 4.91 2.25
C GLU A 6 3.83 5.69 2.18
N LYS A 7 3.87 6.98 2.56
CA LYS A 7 2.70 7.86 2.49
C LYS A 7 2.30 8.11 1.05
N ALA A 8 3.26 8.23 0.14
CA ALA A 8 2.98 8.35 -1.28
C ALA A 8 2.27 7.10 -1.84
N VAL A 9 2.63 5.89 -1.39
CA VAL A 9 1.93 4.65 -1.77
C VAL A 9 0.50 4.65 -1.23
N CYS A 10 0.30 4.95 0.06
CA CYS A 10 -1.03 5.08 0.64
C CYS A 10 -1.88 6.11 -0.12
N ASP A 11 -1.33 7.28 -0.43
CA ASP A 11 -2.01 8.32 -1.20
C ASP A 11 -2.38 7.83 -2.60
N LYS A 12 -1.50 7.09 -3.28
CA LYS A 12 -1.82 6.48 -4.58
C LYS A 12 -3.00 5.51 -4.45
N VAL A 13 -3.00 4.61 -3.46
CA VAL A 13 -4.12 3.67 -3.22
C VAL A 13 -5.43 4.42 -2.91
N LEU A 14 -5.36 5.50 -2.14
CA LEU A 14 -6.51 6.34 -1.79
C LEU A 14 -7.04 7.13 -2.98
N LEU A 15 -6.15 7.74 -3.76
CA LEU A 15 -6.48 8.62 -4.88
C LEU A 15 -6.85 7.86 -6.17
N THR A 16 -6.44 6.59 -6.32
CA THR A 16 -6.84 5.77 -7.46
C THR A 16 -8.34 5.48 -7.38
N ARG A 17 -9.08 6.03 -8.34
CA ARG A 17 -10.52 5.80 -8.49
C ARG A 17 -10.76 4.40 -9.02
N ASN A 18 -11.82 3.73 -8.54
CA ASN A 18 -12.16 2.35 -8.89
C ASN A 18 -11.00 1.36 -8.71
N LEU A 19 -10.20 1.55 -7.66
CA LEU A 19 -9.15 0.59 -7.32
C LEU A 19 -9.77 -0.71 -6.81
N HIS A 20 -9.65 -1.77 -7.63
CA HIS A 20 -10.07 -3.14 -7.33
C HIS A 20 -9.03 -3.95 -6.54
N ALA A 21 -8.09 -3.28 -5.88
CA ALA A 21 -7.06 -3.90 -5.05
C ALA A 21 -7.56 -4.10 -3.61
N ASP A 22 -8.63 -4.87 -3.42
CA ASP A 22 -9.20 -5.19 -2.11
C ASP A 22 -8.75 -6.56 -1.56
N ASP A 23 -7.98 -7.32 -2.34
CA ASP A 23 -7.34 -8.58 -1.96
C ASP A 23 -5.80 -8.49 -2.09
N PRO A 24 -5.00 -9.17 -1.25
CA PRO A 24 -3.53 -9.13 -1.31
C PRO A 24 -2.95 -9.47 -2.68
N SER A 25 -3.54 -10.41 -3.43
CA SER A 25 -3.03 -10.77 -4.76
C SER A 25 -3.22 -9.62 -5.75
N THR A 26 -4.43 -9.04 -5.78
CA THR A 26 -4.73 -7.88 -6.63
C THR A 26 -3.93 -6.63 -6.22
N MET A 27 -3.67 -6.47 -4.93
CA MET A 27 -2.83 -5.40 -4.41
C MET A 27 -1.37 -5.57 -4.81
N GLN A 28 -0.82 -6.79 -4.79
CA GLN A 28 0.53 -7.03 -5.32
C GLN A 28 0.63 -6.65 -6.80
N THR A 29 -0.29 -7.12 -7.64
CA THR A 29 -0.35 -6.73 -9.06
C THR A 29 -0.40 -5.21 -9.20
N TYR A 30 -1.25 -4.52 -8.45
CA TYR A 30 -1.30 -3.05 -8.50
C TYR A 30 0.02 -2.39 -8.08
N LEU A 31 0.70 -2.88 -7.04
CA LEU A 31 1.94 -2.28 -6.57
C LEU A 31 3.11 -2.51 -7.54
N PHE A 32 3.24 -3.72 -8.09
CA PHE A 32 4.36 -4.10 -8.97
C PHE A 32 4.12 -3.80 -10.45
N ASP A 33 2.90 -3.95 -10.95
CA ASP A 33 2.60 -3.76 -12.37
C ASP A 33 2.11 -2.33 -12.66
N ASP A 34 1.09 -1.86 -11.93
CA ASP A 34 0.52 -0.51 -12.16
C ASP A 34 1.41 0.60 -11.58
N LEU A 35 1.82 0.45 -10.32
CA LEU A 35 2.61 1.44 -9.60
C LEU A 35 4.12 1.26 -9.83
N ARG A 36 4.54 0.09 -10.33
CA ARG A 36 5.93 -0.25 -10.66
C ARG A 36 6.89 0.00 -9.51
N LEU A 37 6.45 -0.32 -8.30
CA LEU A 37 7.31 -0.29 -7.12
C LEU A 37 8.35 -1.39 -7.19
N ASP A 38 9.54 -1.07 -6.71
CA ASP A 38 10.60 -2.04 -6.54
C ASP A 38 10.36 -2.87 -5.27
N ALA A 39 10.47 -4.19 -5.38
CA ALA A 39 10.33 -5.10 -4.24
C ALA A 39 11.39 -4.83 -3.17
N ASP A 40 12.62 -4.47 -3.58
CA ASP A 40 13.71 -4.13 -2.65
C ASP A 40 13.40 -2.82 -1.91
N ALA A 41 12.80 -1.84 -2.61
CA ALA A 41 12.37 -0.60 -1.97
C ALA A 41 11.21 -0.85 -0.98
N MET A 42 10.27 -1.73 -1.33
CA MET A 42 9.17 -2.10 -0.45
C MET A 42 9.63 -2.86 0.79
N ALA A 43 10.67 -3.69 0.68
CA ALA A 43 11.27 -4.37 1.84
C ALA A 43 11.84 -3.38 2.87
N ALA A 44 12.31 -2.21 2.42
CA ALA A 44 12.85 -1.14 3.27
C ALA A 44 11.78 -0.21 3.88
N PHE A 45 10.50 -0.35 3.51
CA PHE A 45 9.45 0.55 3.99
C PHE A 45 9.07 0.30 5.46
N ASP A 46 8.73 1.40 6.14
CA ASP A 46 8.19 1.31 7.50
C ASP A 46 6.72 0.86 7.50
N LYS A 47 6.52 -0.41 7.86
CA LYS A 47 5.21 -1.07 7.98
C LYS A 47 4.28 -0.37 9.00
N THR A 48 4.84 0.35 9.97
CA THR A 48 4.03 1.09 10.96
C THR A 48 3.26 2.24 10.31
N ILE A 49 3.79 2.84 9.25
CA ILE A 49 3.12 3.92 8.52
C ILE A 49 1.85 3.40 7.85
N PHE A 50 1.89 2.22 7.22
CA PHE A 50 0.70 1.60 6.60
C PHE A 50 -0.38 1.28 7.63
N ARG A 51 0.00 0.80 8.82
CA ARG A 51 -0.94 0.57 9.94
C ARG A 51 -1.57 1.86 10.45
N GLN A 52 -0.80 2.95 10.55
CA GLN A 52 -1.33 4.26 10.89
C GLN A 52 -2.32 4.75 9.83
N CYS A 53 -2.01 4.58 8.55
CA CYS A 53 -2.92 4.89 7.45
C CYS A 53 -4.20 4.05 7.51
N LEU A 54 -4.11 2.74 7.78
CA LEU A 54 -5.28 1.88 7.97
C LEU A 54 -6.16 2.35 9.14
N ALA A 55 -5.54 2.78 10.25
CA ALA A 55 -6.26 3.29 11.42
C ALA A 55 -7.05 4.59 11.15
N THR A 56 -6.73 5.35 10.09
CA THR A 56 -7.52 6.52 9.68
C THR A 56 -8.91 6.15 9.12
N GLY A 57 -9.13 4.90 8.74
CA GLY A 57 -10.41 4.41 8.22
C GLY A 57 -10.71 4.78 6.77
N HIS A 58 -9.78 5.40 6.04
CA HIS A 58 -9.95 5.67 4.61
C HIS A 58 -9.68 4.41 3.76
N LYS A 59 -10.69 3.95 3.01
CA LYS A 59 -10.63 2.72 2.18
C LYS A 59 -10.05 1.51 2.94
N PRO A 60 -10.69 1.08 4.05
CA PRO A 60 -10.10 0.11 4.97
C PRO A 60 -9.83 -1.25 4.32
N ARG A 61 -10.62 -1.66 3.31
CA ARG A 61 -10.40 -2.91 2.57
C ARG A 61 -9.09 -2.90 1.79
N GLN A 62 -8.89 -1.88 0.96
CA GLN A 62 -7.67 -1.71 0.18
C GLN A 62 -6.45 -1.51 1.09
N MET A 63 -6.61 -0.74 2.17
CA MET A 63 -5.51 -0.50 3.10
C MET A 63 -5.17 -1.75 3.93
N ALA A 64 -6.16 -2.60 4.24
CA ALA A 64 -5.91 -3.89 4.87
C ALA A 64 -5.16 -4.84 3.92
N ALA A 65 -5.58 -4.91 2.64
CA ALA A 65 -4.86 -5.68 1.62
C ALA A 65 -3.41 -5.20 1.46
N LEU A 66 -3.19 -3.88 1.43
CA LEU A 66 -1.86 -3.27 1.40
C LEU A 66 -1.00 -3.70 2.60
N CYS A 67 -1.52 -3.56 3.82
CA CYS A 67 -0.82 -4.00 5.03
C CYS A 67 -0.47 -5.50 4.96
N GLN A 68 -1.41 -6.33 4.50
CA GLN A 68 -1.20 -7.77 4.40
C GLN A 68 -0.11 -8.13 3.39
N VAL A 69 -0.02 -7.44 2.25
CA VAL A 69 1.08 -7.61 1.29
C VAL A 69 2.42 -7.27 1.93
N MET A 70 2.51 -6.11 2.60
CA MET A 70 3.74 -5.68 3.28
C MET A 70 4.17 -6.63 4.41
N GLU A 71 3.21 -7.29 5.08
CA GLU A 71 3.47 -8.29 6.10
C GLU A 71 3.88 -9.65 5.52
N THR A 72 3.39 -10.00 4.33
CA THR A 72 3.71 -11.28 3.67
C THR A 72 5.12 -11.28 3.06
N MET A 73 5.64 -10.11 2.66
CA MET A 73 6.97 -9.94 2.05
C MET A 73 8.13 -9.93 3.05
N GLN A 74 8.07 -10.74 4.12
CA GLN A 74 9.13 -10.90 5.11
C GLN A 74 10.23 -11.88 4.68
#